data_AF-A0A7W0KT68-F1
#
_entry.id   AF-A0A7W0KT68-F1
#
_cell.length_a   1.000
_cell.length_b   1.000
_cell.length_c   1.000
_cell.angle_alpha   90.00
_cell.angle_beta   90.00
_cell.angle_gamma   90.00
#
_symmetry.space_group_name_H-M   'P 1'
#
loop_
_entity.id
_entity.type
_entity.pdbx_description
1 polymer ?
#
loop_
_entity_poly.entity_id
_entity_poly.type
_entity_poly.pdbx_seq_one_letter_code
_entity_poly.pdbx_strand_id
1 'polypeptide(L)'
;MIDWLFRNRQTGRITVAQVPNLALGIFIASALARRLFDPAGDVRHVVRIAGTAALIWWAIDEMARGVNPWRRLLGAVVLVTTLVGVAAA
;
A
#
# COMPACT_ATOMS: atom_id res chain seq x y z
N MET A 1 -14.82 -17.10 12.90
CA MET A 1 -13.79 -16.02 12.92
C MET A 1 -13.17 -15.79 11.55
N ILE A 2 -12.61 -16.81 10.88
CA ILE A 2 -11.99 -16.68 9.55
C ILE A 2 -12.95 -16.06 8.53
N ASP A 3 -14.20 -16.53 8.48
CA ASP A 3 -15.20 -15.98 7.55
C ASP A 3 -15.40 -14.47 7.73
N TRP A 4 -15.64 -13.99 8.96
CA TRP A 4 -15.78 -12.57 9.26
C TRP A 4 -14.55 -11.73 8.87
N LEU A 5 -13.34 -12.29 9.05
CA LEU A 5 -12.08 -11.60 8.77
C LEU A 5 -11.89 -11.33 7.27
N PHE A 6 -12.27 -12.28 6.41
CA PHE A 6 -12.03 -12.22 4.97
C PHE A 6 -13.27 -11.95 4.12
N ARG A 7 -14.48 -12.06 4.68
CA ARG A 7 -15.73 -11.84 3.93
C ARG A 7 -15.87 -10.37 3.57
N ASN A 8 -15.97 -10.13 2.26
CA ASN A 8 -16.20 -8.82 1.66
C ASN A 8 -17.62 -8.35 2.01
N ARG A 9 -17.73 -7.16 2.62
CA ARG A 9 -19.01 -6.60 3.07
C ARG A 9 -19.93 -6.13 1.95
N GLN A 10 -19.43 -6.01 0.72
CA GLN A 10 -20.20 -5.58 -0.44
C GLN A 10 -20.71 -6.77 -1.27
N THR A 11 -19.91 -7.82 -1.41
CA THR A 11 -20.21 -8.96 -2.30
C THR A 11 -20.56 -10.24 -1.56
N GLY A 12 -20.27 -10.31 -0.26
CA GLY A 12 -20.41 -11.53 0.54
C GLY A 12 -19.37 -12.62 0.22
N ARG A 13 -18.44 -12.42 -0.72
CA ARG A 13 -17.39 -13.40 -1.05
C ARG A 13 -16.17 -13.25 -0.16
N ILE A 14 -15.37 -14.31 -0.05
CA ILE A 14 -14.05 -14.24 0.61
C ILE A 14 -13.09 -13.44 -0.29
N THR A 15 -12.40 -12.44 0.27
CA THR A 15 -11.45 -11.58 -0.45
C THR A 15 -10.18 -11.41 0.38
N VAL A 16 -9.08 -11.99 -0.11
CA VAL A 16 -7.76 -11.87 0.52
C VAL A 16 -6.91 -10.79 -0.16
N ALA A 17 -6.94 -10.78 -1.50
CA ALA A 17 -6.24 -9.83 -2.34
C ALA A 17 -7.20 -9.23 -3.38
N GLN A 18 -6.84 -8.06 -3.90
CA GLN A 18 -7.58 -7.33 -4.92
C GLN A 18 -6.59 -6.78 -5.94
N VAL A 19 -7.11 -6.40 -7.11
CA VAL A 19 -6.33 -5.69 -8.13
C VAL A 19 -5.83 -4.37 -7.53
N PRO A 20 -4.58 -3.95 -7.81
CA PRO A 20 -4.05 -2.68 -7.32
C PRO A 20 -4.92 -1.50 -7.77
N ASN A 21 -5.25 -0.62 -6.84
CA ASN A 21 -5.80 0.69 -7.18
C ASN A 21 -4.67 1.62 -7.65
N LEU A 22 -5.03 2.84 -8.05
CA LEU A 22 -4.07 3.83 -8.58
C LEU A 22 -2.89 4.07 -7.62
N ALA A 23 -3.16 4.26 -6.32
CA ALA A 23 -2.12 4.55 -5.34
C ALA A 23 -1.11 3.39 -5.22
N LEU A 24 -1.61 2.16 -5.12
CA LEU A 24 -0.72 0.98 -5.08
C LEU A 24 0.01 0.79 -6.42
N GLY A 25 -0.63 1.12 -7.54
CA GLY A 25 -0.01 1.14 -8.86
C GLY A 25 1.17 2.11 -8.96
N ILE A 26 1.02 3.34 -8.44
CA ILE A 26 2.10 4.33 -8.41
C ILE A 26 3.26 3.84 -7.54
N PHE A 27 2.98 3.24 -6.38
CA PHE A 27 4.01 2.65 -5.53
C PHE A 27 4.77 1.54 -6.27
N ILE A 28 4.05 0.60 -6.91
CA ILE A 28 4.65 -0.50 -7.68
C ILE A 28 5.52 0.06 -8.81
N ALA A 29 5.01 1.02 -9.58
CA ALA A 29 5.77 1.66 -10.66
C ALA A 29 7.04 2.34 -10.15
N SER A 30 6.96 3.04 -9.02
CA SER A 30 8.11 3.71 -8.38
C SER A 30 9.14 2.70 -7.87
N ALA A 31 8.69 1.60 -7.27
CA ALA A 31 9.55 0.52 -6.81
C ALA A 31 10.26 -0.18 -7.98
N LEU A 32 9.53 -0.48 -9.06
CA LEU A 32 10.09 -1.05 -10.28
C LEU A 32 11.07 -0.10 -10.95
N ALA A 33 10.75 1.19 -11.05
CA ALA A 33 11.64 2.18 -11.63
C ALA A 33 12.97 2.25 -10.88
N ARG A 34 12.93 2.24 -9.54
CA ARG A 34 14.15 2.18 -8.73
C ARG A 34 14.92 0.88 -8.92
N ARG A 35 14.23 -0.26 -9.04
CA ARG A 35 14.86 -1.58 -9.12
C ARG A 35 15.49 -1.86 -10.48
N LEU A 36 14.90 -1.34 -11.56
CA LEU A 36 15.28 -1.63 -12.95
C LEU A 36 16.24 -0.60 -13.53
N PHE A 37 16.12 0.68 -13.14
CA PHE A 37 16.90 1.76 -13.74
C PHE A 37 17.97 2.33 -12.81
N ASP A 38 18.00 1.92 -11.53
CA ASP A 38 18.91 2.41 -10.49
C ASP A 38 19.25 3.92 -10.59
N PRO A 39 18.21 4.79 -10.55
CA PRO A 39 18.40 6.21 -10.73
C PRO A 39 19.30 6.78 -9.62
N ALA A 40 20.14 7.76 -9.98
CA ALA A 40 21.05 8.45 -9.05
C ALA A 40 20.56 9.88 -8.74
N GLY A 41 21.11 10.47 -7.67
CA GLY A 41 20.87 11.86 -7.28
C GLY A 41 19.39 12.20 -7.07
N ASP A 42 18.98 13.37 -7.56
CA ASP A 42 17.64 13.92 -7.33
C ASP A 42 16.51 13.04 -7.88
N VAL A 43 16.75 12.35 -9.00
CA VAL A 43 15.75 11.44 -9.59
C VAL A 43 15.44 10.30 -8.61
N ARG A 44 16.48 9.74 -7.97
CA ARG A 44 16.31 8.71 -6.93
C ARG A 44 15.45 9.22 -5.78
N HIS A 45 15.69 10.45 -5.34
CA HIS A 45 14.97 11.08 -4.25
C HIS A 45 13.50 11.31 -4.60
N VAL A 46 13.22 11.87 -5.77
CA VAL A 46 11.84 12.13 -6.24
C VAL A 46 11.07 10.82 -6.38
N VAL A 47 11.64 9.79 -7.03
CA VAL A 47 10.96 8.49 -7.18
C VAL A 47 10.73 7.81 -5.83
N ARG A 48 11.67 7.95 -4.88
CA ARG A 48 11.49 7.46 -3.51
C ARG A 48 10.33 8.17 -2.81
N ILE A 49 10.28 9.49 -2.86
CA ILE A 49 9.22 10.29 -2.22
C ILE A 49 7.87 9.95 -2.84
N ALA A 50 7.78 9.89 -4.17
CA ALA A 50 6.55 9.55 -4.88
C ALA A 50 6.03 8.16 -4.48
N GLY A 51 6.91 7.16 -4.47
CA GLY A 51 6.55 5.80 -4.05
C GLY A 51 6.08 5.75 -2.59
N THR A 52 6.80 6.39 -1.67
CA THR A 52 6.43 6.43 -0.25
C THR A 52 5.10 7.14 -0.02
N ALA A 53 4.89 8.31 -0.64
CA ALA A 53 3.63 9.05 -0.52
C ALA A 53 2.44 8.26 -1.06
N ALA A 54 2.62 7.58 -2.20
CA ALA A 54 1.61 6.70 -2.77
C ALA A 54 1.29 5.51 -1.86
N LEU A 55 2.30 4.92 -1.21
CA LEU A 55 2.10 3.81 -0.26
C LEU A 55 1.35 4.26 1.00
N ILE A 56 1.67 5.45 1.53
CA ILE A 56 0.94 6.05 2.66
C ILE A 56 -0.51 6.33 2.28
N TRP A 57 -0.75 6.93 1.11
CA TRP A 57 -2.10 7.18 0.60
C TRP A 57 -2.88 5.87 0.49
N TRP A 58 -2.31 4.84 -0.15
CA TRP A 58 -2.95 3.54 -0.25
C TRP A 58 -3.29 2.95 1.12
N ALA A 59 -2.35 3.00 2.06
CA ALA A 59 -2.52 2.42 3.39
C ALA A 59 -3.65 3.10 4.18
N ILE A 60 -3.76 4.43 4.11
CA ILE A 60 -4.86 5.20 4.71
C ILE A 60 -6.19 4.85 4.07
N ASP A 61 -6.26 4.80 2.74
CA ASP A 61 -7.48 4.47 2.01
C ASP A 61 -7.95 3.05 2.34
N GLU A 62 -7.03 2.08 2.36
CA GLU A 62 -7.33 0.69 2.69
C GLU A 62 -7.76 0.52 4.16
N MET A 63 -7.14 1.26 5.08
CA MET A 63 -7.53 1.26 6.50
C MET A 63 -8.95 1.81 6.69
N ALA A 64 -9.31 2.89 6.00
CA ALA A 64 -10.62 3.53 6.12
C ALA A 64 -11.73 2.79 5.35
N ARG A 65 -11.44 2.37 4.11
CA ARG A 65 -12.42 1.88 3.14
C ARG A 65 -12.23 0.42 2.73
N GLY A 66 -11.28 -0.29 3.33
CA GLY A 66 -11.06 -1.71 3.08
C GLY A 66 -12.34 -2.53 3.24
N VAL A 67 -12.55 -3.46 2.31
CA VAL A 67 -13.80 -4.22 2.14
C VAL A 67 -14.09 -5.24 3.24
N ASN A 68 -13.09 -5.57 4.06
CA ASN A 68 -13.18 -6.48 5.19
C ASN A 68 -12.12 -6.12 6.27
N PRO A 69 -12.23 -6.68 7.49
CA PRO A 69 -11.29 -6.38 8.57
C PRO A 69 -9.83 -6.75 8.23
N TRP A 70 -9.60 -7.82 7.47
CA TRP A 70 -8.27 -8.21 7.01
C TRP A 70 -7.60 -7.09 6.20
N ARG A 71 -8.31 -6.54 5.22
CA ARG A 71 -7.82 -5.47 4.36
C ARG A 71 -7.54 -4.19 5.14
N ARG A 72 -8.41 -3.83 6.08
CA ARG A 72 -8.20 -2.66 6.95
C ARG A 72 -6.97 -2.83 7.85
N LEU A 73 -6.78 -4.03 8.41
CA LEU A 73 -5.59 -4.35 9.20
C LEU A 73 -4.32 -4.28 8.36
N LEU A 74 -4.36 -4.80 7.12
CA LEU A 74 -3.24 -4.68 6.18
C LEU A 74 -2.88 -3.21 5.93
N GLY A 75 -3.87 -2.36 5.68
CA GLY A 75 -3.68 -0.90 5.56
C GLY A 75 -3.00 -0.30 6.80
N ALA A 76 -3.48 -0.63 8.01
CA ALA A 76 -2.90 -0.13 9.25
C ALA A 76 -1.44 -0.60 9.45
N VAL A 77 -1.15 -1.88 9.22
CA VAL A 77 0.20 -2.45 9.32
C VAL A 77 1.14 -1.76 8.33
N VAL A 78 0.73 -1.63 7.06
CA VAL A 78 1.54 -0.97 6.02
C VAL A 78 1.77 0.50 6.36
N LEU A 79 0.78 1.21 6.90
CA LEU A 79 0.94 2.60 7.32
C LEU A 79 2.00 2.72 8.42
N VAL A 80 1.89 1.93 9.48
CA VAL A 80 2.84 1.95 10.61
C VAL A 80 4.25 1.62 10.15
N THR A 81 4.44 0.53 9.39
CA THR A 81 5.77 0.13 8.93
C THR A 81 6.38 1.16 7.98
N THR A 82 5.57 1.77 7.11
CA THR A 82 6.04 2.83 6.22
C THR A 82 6.47 4.07 7.00
N LEU A 83 5.68 4.51 7.99
CA LEU A 83 6.01 5.68 8.83
C LEU A 83 7.26 5.44 9.67
N VAL A 84 7.40 4.25 10.28
CA VAL A 84 8.63 3.87 11.01
C VAL A 84 9.83 3.87 10.06
N GLY A 85 9.67 3.29 8.87
CA GLY A 85 10.74 3.27 7.86
C GLY A 85 11.15 4.66 7.39
N VAL A 86 10.20 5.60 7.26
CA VAL A 86 10.49 7.01 6.93
C VAL A 86 11.18 7.72 8.09
N ALA A 87 10.75 7.48 9.33
CA ALA A 87 11.35 8.12 10.50
C ALA A 87 12.78 7.63 10.79
N ALA A 88 13.13 6.44 10.33
CA ALA A 88 14.46 5.84 10.50
C ALA A 88 15.43 6.07 9.32
N ALA A 89 14.99 6.74 8.24
CA ALA A 89 15.73 6.91 6.98
C ALA A 89 16.40 8.28 6.84
#